data_AF-A0A6P6GBQ6-F1
#
_entry.id   AF-A0A6P6GBQ6-F1
#
_cell.length_a   1.000
_cell.length_b   1.000
_cell.length_c   1.000
_cell.angle_alpha   90.00
_cell.angle_beta   90.00
_cell.angle_gamma   90.00
#
_symmetry.space_group_name_H-M   'P 1'
#
loop_
_entity.id
_entity.type
_entity.pdbx_description
1 polymer ?
#
loop_
_entity_poly.entity_id
_entity_poly.type
_entity_poly.pdbx_seq_one_letter_code
_entity_poly.pdbx_strand_id
1 'polypeptide(L)'
;MWKIKFGGGEEDPYLFSTNNFLGRQIWEYDADAGSPEERDEVEKARQHFYQNRFNLKACSDLLWRFQLLGKKNFKQSIPQEKVEDDDKKISYKTADATMRRAINFWSALQSPHGHWPALNAGVMFFVPLFVFCMYITGTLHTVFNEHHRREMLWYLYCHQNEDGGWGLHIEGPSMMMCTVLNYLAMRILGEGPDGGLNNACSRARKWILDHGGAMYSASWGKTWMAILGAYDWEGSNPLPPEFWFYQTLVPFHPSKMMCYTRLTFMPMSYLYGKRFVGPITPLIQQLREEIYNQPYNQIKWAKVRHCCAKEDNYYPHGRLQRLMWDSFYYVAEPLLNSRLFKRIRESAVQKVLDHIHYEDENSRYITIACVEKVIKALICKLTNINSIRECCLMFKTMSPELVGKPIEPECFFDAVNVLLPLQGKNGGVSGWEPPGAPGWLEWLNPVEFLEGLVIEYEYPECTSSALRLFVKKSKCRFGISSIGSLSIVISEEGVAVDPSKIEAIQMWPKLTSVKGEHRPIAFFSEALKGAALSLSTYEKEMLAIIKAQCITTLVQTRWLPKLMGYDYVIEYKKGPDNQAVDSLSRVVEF
;
A
#
# COMPACT_ATOMS: atom_id res chain seq x y z
N MET A 1 8.67 -23.26 17.34
CA MET A 1 8.89 -21.82 17.08
C MET A 1 8.54 -21.50 15.62
N TRP A 2 8.01 -20.31 15.34
CA TRP A 2 7.77 -19.85 13.97
C TRP A 2 9.07 -19.44 13.28
N LYS A 3 9.29 -19.91 12.06
CA LYS A 3 10.46 -19.61 11.22
C LYS A 3 10.04 -18.87 9.95
N ILE A 4 10.82 -17.85 9.60
CA ILE A 4 10.71 -17.25 8.27
C ILE A 4 11.41 -18.14 7.24
N LYS A 5 10.67 -18.59 6.23
CA LYS A 5 11.17 -19.35 5.08
C LYS A 5 11.08 -18.46 3.84
N PHE A 6 12.18 -18.39 3.11
CA PHE A 6 12.24 -17.70 1.82
C PHE A 6 11.95 -18.70 0.71
N GLY A 7 11.33 -18.23 -0.38
CA GLY A 7 11.03 -19.07 -1.55
C GLY A 7 12.27 -19.79 -2.09
N GLY A 8 12.11 -21.02 -2.57
CA GLY A 8 13.17 -21.81 -3.17
C GLY A 8 12.56 -22.82 -4.14
N GLY A 9 13.33 -23.25 -5.14
CA GLY A 9 12.88 -24.06 -6.28
C GLY A 9 12.59 -25.53 -5.97
N GLU A 10 11.78 -25.80 -4.95
CA GLU A 10 11.11 -27.10 -4.85
C GLU A 10 10.07 -27.17 -5.99
N GLU A 11 10.17 -28.20 -6.84
CA GLU A 11 9.21 -28.46 -7.91
C GLU A 11 7.88 -28.95 -7.29
N ASP A 12 7.07 -28.03 -6.78
CA ASP A 12 5.66 -28.30 -6.55
C ASP A 12 4.92 -28.12 -7.89
N PRO A 13 4.31 -29.18 -8.45
CA PRO A 13 3.62 -29.10 -9.74
C PRO A 13 2.52 -28.04 -9.75
N TYR A 14 2.00 -27.65 -8.58
CA TYR A 14 0.92 -26.68 -8.41
C TYR A 14 1.39 -25.25 -8.10
N LEU A 15 2.69 -25.02 -7.95
CA LEU A 15 3.27 -23.70 -7.74
C LEU A 15 4.19 -23.32 -8.91
N PHE A 16 3.89 -22.21 -9.57
CA PHE A 16 4.73 -21.68 -10.65
C PHE A 16 5.24 -20.28 -10.32
N SER A 17 6.51 -20.03 -10.61
CA SER A 17 7.06 -18.68 -10.63
C SER A 17 8.02 -18.51 -11.80
N THR A 18 7.90 -17.38 -12.50
CA THR A 18 8.87 -16.95 -13.51
C THR A 18 10.23 -16.62 -12.92
N ASN A 19 10.29 -16.35 -11.60
CA ASN A 19 11.52 -15.95 -10.92
C ASN A 19 12.00 -16.90 -9.83
N ASN A 20 11.62 -18.18 -9.90
CA ASN A 20 11.97 -19.18 -8.88
C ASN A 20 11.58 -18.75 -7.44
N PHE A 21 10.44 -18.06 -7.31
CA PHE A 21 9.92 -17.51 -6.05
C PHE A 21 10.85 -16.53 -5.32
N LEU A 22 11.83 -15.93 -6.02
CA LEU A 22 12.64 -14.86 -5.47
C LEU A 22 11.74 -13.69 -5.00
N GLY A 23 12.08 -13.11 -3.86
CA GLY A 23 11.26 -12.08 -3.20
C GLY A 23 10.05 -12.60 -2.39
N ARG A 24 9.76 -13.91 -2.39
CA ARG A 24 8.67 -14.48 -1.58
C ARG A 24 9.18 -14.93 -0.20
N GLN A 25 8.33 -14.75 0.82
CA GLN A 25 8.53 -15.34 2.15
C GLN A 25 7.22 -15.89 2.72
N ILE A 26 7.34 -16.88 3.58
CA ILE A 26 6.25 -17.45 4.39
C ILE A 26 6.72 -17.69 5.83
N TRP A 27 5.76 -17.92 6.72
CA TRP A 27 6.00 -18.39 8.07
C TRP A 27 5.66 -19.87 8.17
N GLU A 28 6.58 -20.64 8.72
CA GLU A 28 6.42 -22.08 8.97
C GLU A 28 6.61 -22.36 10.46
N TYR A 29 5.75 -23.19 11.05
CA TYR A 29 5.91 -23.60 12.43
C TYR A 29 6.73 -24.89 12.50
N ASP A 30 7.82 -24.85 13.27
CA ASP A 30 8.70 -25.99 13.52
C ASP A 30 8.78 -26.22 15.04
N ALA A 31 8.30 -27.36 15.53
CA ALA A 31 8.24 -27.66 16.97
C ALA A 31 9.63 -27.80 17.61
N ASP A 32 10.63 -28.17 16.81
CA ASP A 32 12.01 -28.40 17.24
C ASP A 32 12.92 -27.20 16.96
N ALA A 33 12.43 -26.19 16.23
CA ALA A 33 13.15 -24.95 15.98
C ALA A 33 13.50 -24.16 17.26
N GLY A 34 14.74 -23.67 17.28
CA GLY A 34 15.26 -22.68 18.21
C GLY A 34 15.72 -23.26 19.55
N SER A 35 16.78 -22.70 20.12
CA SER A 35 17.24 -23.05 21.46
C SER A 35 16.21 -22.63 22.53
N PRO A 36 16.28 -23.16 23.76
CA PRO A 36 15.43 -22.71 24.85
C PRO A 36 15.47 -21.19 25.05
N GLU A 37 16.65 -20.58 24.91
CA GLU A 37 16.86 -19.14 25.04
C GLU A 37 16.20 -18.35 23.89
N GLU A 38 16.31 -18.82 22.64
CA GLU A 38 15.66 -18.18 21.50
C GLU A 38 14.12 -18.24 21.62
N ARG A 39 13.59 -19.37 22.11
CA ARG A 39 12.16 -19.53 22.36
C ARG A 39 11.67 -18.60 23.47
N ASP A 40 12.45 -18.46 24.53
CA ASP A 40 12.16 -17.55 25.64
C ASP A 40 12.24 -16.08 25.20
N GLU A 41 13.19 -15.70 24.35
CA GLU A 41 13.28 -14.36 23.76
C GLU A 41 12.03 -14.03 22.92
N VAL A 42 11.59 -14.97 22.08
CA VAL A 42 10.37 -14.84 21.27
C VAL A 42 9.14 -14.65 22.16
N GLU A 43 8.99 -15.45 23.22
CA GLU A 43 7.85 -15.34 24.14
C GLU A 43 7.89 -14.03 24.94
N LYS A 44 9.08 -13.60 25.39
CA LYS A 44 9.26 -12.28 26.03
C LYS A 44 8.85 -11.15 25.11
N ALA A 45 9.25 -11.17 23.84
CA ALA A 45 8.85 -10.14 22.87
C ALA A 45 7.32 -10.14 22.66
N ARG A 46 6.70 -11.32 22.60
CA ARG A 46 5.25 -11.49 22.49
C ARG A 46 4.50 -10.91 23.69
N GLN A 47 4.92 -11.25 24.91
CA GLN A 47 4.32 -10.75 26.14
C GLN A 47 4.53 -9.24 26.31
N HIS A 48 5.74 -8.76 26.00
CA HIS A 48 6.07 -7.34 26.03
C HIS A 48 5.15 -6.54 25.09
N PHE A 49 4.94 -7.03 23.86
CA PHE A 49 4.00 -6.39 22.96
C PHE A 49 2.59 -6.38 23.55
N TYR A 50 2.08 -7.52 24.03
CA TYR A 50 0.73 -7.57 24.58
C TYR A 50 0.54 -6.61 25.76
N GLN A 51 1.51 -6.49 26.66
CA GLN A 51 1.46 -5.55 27.77
C GLN A 51 1.47 -4.08 27.32
N ASN A 52 2.12 -3.78 26.18
CA ASN A 52 2.28 -2.42 25.66
C ASN A 52 1.37 -2.11 24.46
N ARG A 53 0.46 -3.00 24.09
CA ARG A 53 -0.32 -2.94 22.84
C ARG A 53 -1.17 -1.67 22.66
N PHE A 54 -1.49 -0.97 23.74
CA PHE A 54 -2.22 0.29 23.68
C PHE A 54 -1.32 1.50 23.37
N ASN A 55 -0.02 1.40 23.68
CA ASN A 55 1.00 2.40 23.38
C ASN A 55 1.75 2.11 22.08
N LEU A 56 1.92 0.81 21.75
CA LEU A 56 2.61 0.31 20.57
C LEU A 56 1.63 -0.56 19.79
N LYS A 57 1.14 -0.06 18.66
CA LYS A 57 0.05 -0.72 17.92
C LYS A 57 0.54 -1.78 16.93
N ALA A 58 1.80 -1.73 16.48
CA ALA A 58 2.38 -2.69 15.52
C ALA A 58 3.36 -3.68 16.18
N CYS A 59 3.20 -4.99 15.92
CA CYS A 59 3.88 -6.05 16.69
C CYS A 59 4.99 -6.83 15.95
N SER A 60 4.84 -7.09 14.65
CA SER A 60 5.40 -8.34 14.09
C SER A 60 6.81 -8.24 13.51
N ASP A 61 7.47 -7.09 13.65
CA ASP A 61 8.77 -6.90 13.03
C ASP A 61 9.93 -7.55 13.79
N LEU A 62 9.77 -7.80 15.09
CA LEU A 62 10.87 -8.33 15.92
C LEU A 62 11.23 -9.78 15.58
N LEU A 63 10.24 -10.63 15.33
CA LEU A 63 10.45 -12.07 15.17
C LEU A 63 11.35 -12.41 13.99
N TRP A 64 11.12 -11.78 12.83
CA TRP A 64 11.95 -12.01 11.65
C TRP A 64 13.33 -11.35 11.77
N ARG A 65 13.40 -10.20 12.47
CA ARG A 65 14.67 -9.53 12.74
C ARG A 65 15.56 -10.38 13.63
N PHE A 66 15.05 -10.98 14.70
CA PHE A 66 15.80 -11.92 15.54
C PHE A 66 16.41 -13.05 14.71
N GLN A 67 15.61 -13.63 13.81
CA GLN A 67 16.08 -14.73 12.96
C GLN A 67 17.13 -14.30 11.93
N LEU A 68 16.97 -13.14 11.27
CA LEU A 68 17.96 -12.68 10.28
C LEU A 68 19.26 -12.21 10.94
N LEU A 69 19.17 -11.47 12.04
CA LEU A 69 20.34 -11.02 12.78
C LEU A 69 21.09 -12.19 13.42
N GLY A 70 20.36 -13.13 14.02
CA GLY A 70 20.91 -14.36 14.60
C GLY A 70 21.63 -15.21 13.56
N LYS A 71 21.00 -15.48 12.40
CA LYS A 71 21.64 -16.21 11.29
C LYS A 71 22.95 -15.57 10.80
N LYS A 72 23.05 -14.24 10.85
CA LYS A 72 24.24 -13.49 10.44
C LYS A 72 25.23 -13.26 11.60
N ASN A 73 24.94 -13.78 12.80
CA ASN A 73 25.68 -13.49 14.04
C ASN A 73 25.94 -11.99 14.21
N PHE A 74 24.95 -11.16 13.84
CA PHE A 74 25.13 -9.73 13.76
C PHE A 74 25.30 -9.12 15.15
N LYS A 75 26.33 -8.30 15.30
CA LYS A 75 26.55 -7.47 16.49
C LYS A 75 26.68 -6.03 16.04
N GLN A 76 25.86 -5.15 16.61
CA GLN A 76 25.95 -3.72 16.33
C GLN A 76 27.23 -3.17 16.95
N SER A 77 28.24 -2.90 16.13
CA SER A 77 29.53 -2.35 16.54
C SER A 77 29.55 -0.83 16.67
N ILE A 78 28.57 -0.14 16.05
CA ILE A 78 28.50 1.32 16.08
C ILE A 78 27.65 1.74 17.29
N PRO A 79 28.22 2.51 18.25
CA PRO A 79 27.52 2.93 19.45
C PRO A 79 26.31 3.81 19.11
N GLN A 80 25.29 3.76 19.96
CA GLN A 80 24.15 4.66 19.84
C GLN A 80 24.51 6.02 20.45
N GLU A 81 24.47 7.06 19.64
CA GLU A 81 24.55 8.43 20.11
C GLU A 81 23.17 8.82 20.71
N LYS A 82 23.16 9.25 21.98
CA LYS A 82 21.95 9.84 22.57
C LYS A 82 21.96 11.34 22.30
N VAL A 83 20.97 11.81 21.58
CA VAL A 83 20.70 13.25 21.44
C VAL A 83 19.75 13.61 22.57
N GLU A 84 20.18 14.45 23.50
CA GLU A 84 19.31 15.02 24.53
C GLU A 84 18.35 16.02 23.86
N ASP A 85 17.10 16.12 24.33
CA ASP A 85 16.06 17.02 23.78
C ASP A 85 16.36 18.51 23.98
N ASP A 86 17.43 18.85 24.69
CA ASP A 86 17.90 20.23 24.82
C ASP A 86 18.39 20.75 23.46
N ASP A 87 18.25 22.05 23.19
CA ASP A 87 18.55 22.81 21.95
C ASP A 87 19.99 22.68 21.35
N LYS A 88 20.74 21.63 21.69
CA LYS A 88 21.99 21.23 21.07
C LYS A 88 21.75 20.90 19.59
N LYS A 89 22.26 21.78 18.72
CA LYS A 89 22.34 21.54 17.27
C LYS A 89 22.96 20.17 17.00
N ILE A 90 22.20 19.28 16.33
CA ILE A 90 22.68 17.98 15.87
C ILE A 90 23.94 18.20 15.02
N SER A 91 25.07 17.66 15.46
CA SER A 91 26.33 17.79 14.73
C SER A 91 26.35 16.86 13.51
N TYR A 92 27.08 17.24 12.46
CA TYR A 92 27.31 16.36 11.30
C TYR A 92 27.86 14.99 11.72
N LYS A 93 28.77 14.97 12.70
CA LYS A 93 29.36 13.73 13.23
C LYS A 93 28.30 12.82 13.84
N THR A 94 27.37 13.38 14.62
CA THR A 94 26.25 12.64 15.23
C THR A 94 25.31 12.08 14.16
N ALA A 95 25.03 12.87 13.12
CA ALA A 95 24.21 12.44 12.00
C ALA A 95 24.89 11.32 11.17
N ASP A 96 26.17 11.47 10.81
CA ASP A 96 26.95 10.48 10.07
C ASP A 96 27.07 9.16 10.84
N ALA A 97 27.40 9.22 12.14
CA ALA A 97 27.47 8.03 13.00
C ALA A 97 26.11 7.31 13.08
N THR A 98 25.03 8.04 13.30
CA THR A 98 23.65 7.50 13.34
C THR A 98 23.27 6.87 12.00
N MET A 99 23.58 7.53 10.88
CA MET A 99 23.29 7.01 9.54
C MET A 99 24.08 5.73 9.25
N ARG A 100 25.39 5.69 9.55
CA ARG A 100 26.20 4.47 9.39
C ARG A 100 25.69 3.33 10.25
N ARG A 101 25.29 3.62 11.49
CA ARG A 101 24.67 2.64 12.40
C ARG A 101 23.39 2.06 11.79
N ALA A 102 22.53 2.92 11.25
CA ALA A 102 21.28 2.50 10.60
C ALA A 102 21.53 1.68 9.33
N ILE A 103 22.43 2.11 8.45
CA ILE A 103 22.81 1.37 7.24
C ILE A 103 23.35 -0.01 7.61
N ASN A 104 24.29 -0.08 8.56
CA ASN A 104 24.87 -1.35 9.03
C ASN A 104 23.77 -2.32 9.53
N PHE A 105 22.81 -1.81 10.30
CA PHE A 105 21.69 -2.59 10.80
C PHE A 105 20.74 -3.05 9.67
N TRP A 106 20.32 -2.16 8.78
CA TRP A 106 19.40 -2.49 7.70
C TRP A 106 20.03 -3.40 6.64
N SER A 107 21.32 -3.26 6.34
CA SER A 107 22.06 -4.22 5.50
C SER A 107 22.07 -5.62 6.12
N ALA A 108 22.22 -5.73 7.44
CA ALA A 108 22.12 -7.01 8.12
C ALA A 108 20.69 -7.61 8.07
N LEU A 109 19.66 -6.79 7.91
CA LEU A 109 18.27 -7.26 7.78
C LEU A 109 17.83 -7.62 6.35
N GLN A 110 18.65 -7.38 5.34
CA GLN A 110 18.33 -7.76 3.96
C GLN A 110 18.19 -9.30 3.86
N SER A 111 17.13 -9.76 3.21
CA SER A 111 16.90 -11.19 2.98
C SER A 111 17.95 -11.79 2.04
N PRO A 112 18.08 -13.13 1.99
CA PRO A 112 18.91 -13.80 0.98
C PRO A 112 18.50 -13.50 -0.48
N HIS A 113 17.27 -13.04 -0.72
CA HIS A 113 16.77 -12.66 -2.05
C HIS A 113 16.96 -11.17 -2.36
N GLY A 114 17.56 -10.40 -1.46
CA GLY A 114 17.85 -8.97 -1.66
C GLY A 114 16.74 -8.01 -1.25
N HIS A 115 15.53 -8.49 -0.92
CA HIS A 115 14.44 -7.67 -0.39
C HIS A 115 14.45 -7.59 1.13
N TRP A 116 13.68 -6.66 1.71
CA TRP A 116 13.45 -6.58 3.15
C TRP A 116 12.09 -7.19 3.49
N PRO A 117 12.04 -8.22 4.36
CA PRO A 117 10.77 -8.66 4.92
C PRO A 117 10.13 -7.51 5.68
N ALA A 118 8.83 -7.30 5.46
CA ALA A 118 8.08 -6.26 6.14
C ALA A 118 6.70 -6.79 6.51
N LEU A 119 6.20 -6.34 7.65
CA LEU A 119 4.79 -6.44 7.95
C LEU A 119 4.02 -5.47 7.05
N ASN A 120 3.08 -6.01 6.26
CA ASN A 120 2.06 -5.22 5.59
C ASN A 120 0.68 -5.58 6.16
N ALA A 121 0.40 -5.05 7.34
CA ALA A 121 -0.83 -5.28 8.09
C ALA A 121 -1.39 -3.96 8.61
N GLY A 122 -2.58 -4.03 9.19
CA GLY A 122 -3.23 -2.89 9.81
C GLY A 122 -4.74 -3.03 9.76
N VAL A 123 -5.29 -3.53 8.66
CA VAL A 123 -6.74 -3.66 8.48
C VAL A 123 -7.30 -4.84 9.26
N MET A 124 -8.41 -4.62 9.98
CA MET A 124 -8.94 -5.60 10.94
C MET A 124 -10.00 -6.54 10.41
N PHE A 125 -10.39 -6.46 9.14
CA PHE A 125 -11.29 -7.44 8.54
C PHE A 125 -10.58 -8.55 7.75
N PHE A 126 -9.27 -8.44 7.43
CA PHE A 126 -8.58 -9.44 6.60
C PHE A 126 -8.56 -10.86 7.21
N VAL A 127 -8.22 -10.98 8.49
CA VAL A 127 -8.17 -12.28 9.19
C VAL A 127 -9.57 -12.93 9.23
N PRO A 128 -10.63 -12.24 9.67
CA PRO A 128 -11.99 -12.78 9.62
C PRO A 128 -12.41 -13.34 8.27
N LEU A 129 -12.19 -12.61 7.17
CA LEU A 129 -12.62 -13.07 5.85
C LEU A 129 -11.92 -14.36 5.45
N PHE A 130 -10.62 -14.47 5.74
CA PHE A 130 -9.86 -15.68 5.44
C PHE A 130 -10.34 -16.88 6.28
N VAL A 131 -10.63 -16.64 7.57
CA VAL A 131 -11.22 -17.65 8.46
C VAL A 131 -12.58 -18.11 7.93
N PHE A 132 -13.44 -17.19 7.49
CA PHE A 132 -14.77 -17.52 6.96
C PHE A 132 -14.65 -18.37 5.69
N CYS A 133 -13.76 -17.98 4.77
CA CYS A 133 -13.52 -18.75 3.56
C CYS A 133 -13.12 -20.20 3.90
N MET A 134 -12.11 -20.38 4.77
CA MET A 134 -11.64 -21.71 5.14
C MET A 134 -12.69 -22.53 5.90
N TYR A 135 -13.54 -21.87 6.68
CA TYR A 135 -14.66 -22.51 7.36
C TYR A 135 -15.72 -23.01 6.37
N ILE A 136 -16.14 -22.15 5.45
CA ILE A 136 -17.15 -22.46 4.43
C ILE A 136 -16.67 -23.58 3.50
N THR A 137 -15.39 -23.59 3.13
CA THR A 137 -14.79 -24.62 2.27
C THR A 137 -14.48 -25.93 3.00
N GLY A 138 -14.66 -25.98 4.33
CA GLY A 138 -14.34 -27.16 5.14
C GLY A 138 -12.84 -27.44 5.26
N THR A 139 -11.98 -26.47 4.95
CA THR A 139 -10.51 -26.63 4.93
C THR A 139 -9.81 -25.95 6.12
N LEU A 140 -10.57 -25.40 7.08
CA LEU A 140 -10.05 -24.68 8.25
C LEU A 140 -8.96 -25.46 8.99
N HIS A 141 -9.20 -26.72 9.33
CA HIS A 141 -8.23 -27.53 10.09
C HIS A 141 -7.10 -28.09 9.23
N THR A 142 -7.27 -28.12 7.91
CA THR A 142 -6.24 -28.54 6.95
C THR A 142 -5.24 -27.41 6.68
N VAL A 143 -5.73 -26.19 6.52
CA VAL A 143 -4.90 -25.01 6.21
C VAL A 143 -4.36 -24.38 7.50
N PHE A 144 -5.17 -24.29 8.55
CA PHE A 144 -4.76 -23.76 9.85
C PHE A 144 -4.64 -24.88 10.87
N ASN A 145 -3.41 -25.33 11.08
CA ASN A 145 -3.08 -26.16 12.24
C ASN A 145 -3.31 -25.39 13.56
N GLU A 146 -3.18 -26.08 14.69
CA GLU A 146 -3.38 -25.48 16.02
C GLU A 146 -2.54 -24.22 16.25
N HIS A 147 -1.29 -24.22 15.81
CA HIS A 147 -0.39 -23.07 15.97
C HIS A 147 -0.84 -21.87 15.15
N HIS A 148 -1.29 -22.06 13.90
CA HIS A 148 -1.86 -20.98 13.09
C HIS A 148 -3.07 -20.36 13.80
N ARG A 149 -4.00 -21.20 14.27
CA ARG A 149 -5.21 -20.72 14.96
C ARG A 149 -4.85 -19.95 16.23
N ARG A 150 -3.88 -20.43 17.01
CA ARG A 150 -3.38 -19.76 18.21
C ARG A 150 -2.79 -18.38 17.89
N GLU A 151 -2.01 -18.24 16.82
CA GLU A 151 -1.45 -16.94 16.43
C GLU A 151 -2.51 -15.99 15.85
N MET A 152 -3.49 -16.51 15.10
CA MET A 152 -4.61 -15.71 14.64
C MET A 152 -5.41 -15.15 15.82
N LEU A 153 -5.78 -16.00 16.80
CA LEU A 153 -6.43 -15.56 18.02
C LEU A 153 -5.59 -14.54 18.78
N TRP A 154 -4.28 -14.79 18.91
CA TRP A 154 -3.36 -13.84 19.55
C TRP A 154 -3.34 -12.47 18.87
N TYR A 155 -3.31 -12.43 17.54
CA TYR A 155 -3.41 -11.19 16.77
C TYR A 155 -4.72 -10.46 17.07
N LEU A 156 -5.86 -11.17 17.14
CA LEU A 156 -7.14 -10.57 17.49
C LEU A 156 -7.14 -9.98 18.91
N TYR A 157 -6.57 -10.68 19.90
CA TYR A 157 -6.46 -10.19 21.27
C TYR A 157 -5.54 -8.97 21.40
N CYS A 158 -4.46 -8.96 20.62
CA CYS A 158 -3.51 -7.87 20.56
C CYS A 158 -4.13 -6.56 20.08
N HIS A 159 -5.13 -6.64 19.20
CA HIS A 159 -5.72 -5.48 18.54
C HIS A 159 -7.18 -5.22 18.96
N GLN A 160 -7.68 -5.92 19.99
CA GLN A 160 -8.95 -5.57 20.61
C GLN A 160 -8.78 -4.27 21.41
N ASN A 161 -9.65 -3.30 21.17
CA ASN A 161 -9.69 -2.05 21.91
C ASN A 161 -10.16 -2.28 23.35
N GLU A 162 -9.89 -1.31 24.22
CA GLU A 162 -10.25 -1.39 25.65
C GLU A 162 -11.76 -1.53 25.88
N ASP A 163 -12.57 -0.99 24.98
CA ASP A 163 -14.03 -1.10 24.98
C ASP A 163 -14.56 -2.48 24.54
N GLY A 164 -13.67 -3.37 24.07
CA GLY A 164 -14.03 -4.71 23.60
C GLY A 164 -14.26 -4.83 22.10
N GLY A 165 -14.23 -3.73 21.35
CA GLY A 165 -14.42 -3.73 19.90
C GLY A 165 -13.12 -3.77 19.09
N TRP A 166 -13.27 -3.69 17.77
CA TRP A 166 -12.18 -3.53 16.80
C TRP A 166 -12.52 -2.44 15.80
N GLY A 167 -11.54 -1.60 15.46
CA GLY A 167 -11.70 -0.57 14.44
C GLY A 167 -11.48 -1.06 13.03
N LEU A 168 -11.54 -0.14 12.05
CA LEU A 168 -11.23 -0.43 10.65
C LEU A 168 -9.80 -0.94 10.47
N HIS A 169 -8.88 -0.34 11.23
CA HIS A 169 -7.48 -0.71 11.33
C HIS A 169 -7.03 -0.81 12.80
N ILE A 170 -5.84 -1.33 13.06
CA ILE A 170 -5.25 -1.58 14.40
C ILE A 170 -5.15 -0.33 15.29
N GLU A 171 -5.22 0.87 14.72
CA GLU A 171 -5.20 2.15 15.45
C GLU A 171 -6.57 2.83 15.50
N GLY A 172 -7.56 2.28 14.78
CA GLY A 172 -8.88 2.88 14.65
C GLY A 172 -9.77 2.62 15.86
N PRO A 173 -10.73 3.54 16.15
CA PRO A 173 -11.75 3.30 17.16
C PRO A 173 -12.66 2.15 16.73
N SER A 174 -13.28 1.49 17.71
CA SER A 174 -14.16 0.35 17.47
C SER A 174 -15.32 0.67 16.53
N MET A 175 -15.59 -0.23 15.59
CA MET A 175 -16.66 -0.11 14.61
C MET A 175 -17.46 -1.43 14.53
N MET A 176 -18.73 -1.36 14.14
CA MET A 176 -19.65 -2.51 14.13
C MET A 176 -19.19 -3.60 13.18
N MET A 177 -18.86 -3.25 11.93
CA MET A 177 -18.39 -4.23 10.94
C MET A 177 -17.19 -5.04 11.46
N CYS A 178 -16.09 -4.38 11.81
CA CYS A 178 -14.90 -5.10 12.25
C CYS A 178 -15.13 -5.84 13.57
N THR A 179 -15.90 -5.30 14.51
CA THR A 179 -16.16 -5.98 15.78
C THR A 179 -16.94 -7.27 15.58
N VAL A 180 -18.01 -7.25 14.77
CA VAL A 180 -18.80 -8.44 14.46
C VAL A 180 -17.96 -9.47 13.70
N LEU A 181 -17.23 -9.05 12.67
CA LEU A 181 -16.41 -9.97 11.88
C LEU A 181 -15.32 -10.65 12.73
N ASN A 182 -14.64 -9.90 13.60
CA ASN A 182 -13.61 -10.47 14.50
C ASN A 182 -14.23 -11.36 15.59
N TYR A 183 -15.40 -11.02 16.12
CA TYR A 183 -16.14 -11.90 17.05
C TYR A 183 -16.45 -13.25 16.40
N LEU A 184 -17.06 -13.24 15.21
CA LEU A 184 -17.38 -14.44 14.45
C LEU A 184 -16.11 -15.26 14.15
N ALA A 185 -15.00 -14.62 13.80
CA ALA A 185 -13.73 -15.28 13.54
C ALA A 185 -13.18 -15.99 14.77
N MET A 186 -13.20 -15.35 15.96
CA MET A 186 -12.77 -15.99 17.21
C MET A 186 -13.62 -17.23 17.53
N ARG A 187 -14.95 -17.12 17.37
CA ARG A 187 -15.87 -18.24 17.61
C ARG A 187 -15.60 -19.42 16.65
N ILE A 188 -15.33 -19.14 15.37
CA ILE A 188 -14.95 -20.15 14.37
C ILE A 188 -13.57 -20.78 14.66
N LEU A 189 -12.62 -20.00 15.17
CA LEU A 189 -11.28 -20.49 15.51
C LEU A 189 -11.26 -21.38 16.77
N GLY A 190 -12.38 -21.42 17.52
CA GLY A 190 -12.60 -22.36 18.62
C GLY A 190 -12.89 -21.71 19.97
N GLU A 191 -12.91 -20.38 20.08
CA GLU A 191 -13.23 -19.71 21.34
C GLU A 191 -14.71 -19.84 21.69
N GLY A 192 -15.00 -20.02 22.98
CA GLY A 192 -16.36 -20.01 23.55
C GLY A 192 -17.04 -18.63 23.50
N PRO A 193 -18.36 -18.54 23.75
CA PRO A 193 -19.06 -17.25 23.79
C PRO A 193 -18.49 -16.33 24.89
N ASP A 194 -18.00 -16.90 25.98
CA ASP A 194 -17.32 -16.17 27.07
C ASP A 194 -15.82 -16.47 27.09
N GLY A 195 -15.28 -16.99 25.97
CA GLY A 195 -13.88 -17.35 25.81
C GLY A 195 -12.97 -16.19 25.40
N GLY A 196 -11.74 -16.55 25.05
CA GLY A 196 -10.67 -15.67 24.64
C GLY A 196 -9.91 -15.03 25.80
N LEU A 197 -8.71 -14.54 25.48
CA LEU A 197 -7.84 -13.90 26.47
C LEU A 197 -8.54 -12.68 27.09
N ASN A 198 -8.60 -12.67 28.42
CA ASN A 198 -9.33 -11.65 29.19
C ASN A 198 -10.82 -11.55 28.82
N ASN A 199 -11.51 -12.65 28.51
CA ASN A 199 -12.94 -12.65 28.11
C ASN A 199 -13.20 -11.83 26.83
N ALA A 200 -12.28 -11.90 25.86
CA ALA A 200 -12.36 -11.14 24.62
C ALA A 200 -13.70 -11.30 23.89
N CYS A 201 -14.23 -12.53 23.81
CA CYS A 201 -15.53 -12.78 23.17
C CYS A 201 -16.69 -12.13 23.92
N SER A 202 -16.71 -12.20 25.25
CA SER A 202 -17.78 -11.62 26.06
C SER A 202 -17.81 -10.08 25.92
N ARG A 203 -16.64 -9.43 25.97
CA ARG A 203 -16.53 -7.98 25.74
C ARG A 203 -16.98 -7.57 24.35
N ALA A 204 -16.55 -8.32 23.32
CA ALA A 204 -16.93 -8.08 21.94
C ALA A 204 -18.45 -8.21 21.74
N ARG A 205 -19.06 -9.29 22.24
CA ARG A 205 -20.51 -9.50 22.18
C ARG A 205 -21.24 -8.37 22.91
N LYS A 206 -20.80 -7.99 24.10
CA LYS A 206 -21.37 -6.85 24.83
C LYS A 206 -21.32 -5.58 23.99
N TRP A 207 -20.16 -5.25 23.43
CA TRP A 207 -20.01 -4.08 22.57
C TRP A 207 -20.98 -4.12 21.38
N ILE A 208 -21.08 -5.27 20.68
CA ILE A 208 -22.00 -5.46 19.54
C ILE A 208 -23.45 -5.17 19.93
N LEU A 209 -23.91 -5.77 21.04
CA LEU A 209 -25.30 -5.66 21.48
C LEU A 209 -25.63 -4.24 22.00
N ASP A 210 -24.70 -3.62 22.74
CA ASP A 210 -24.85 -2.25 23.25
C ASP A 210 -24.96 -1.21 22.10
N HIS A 211 -24.39 -1.53 20.92
CA HIS A 211 -24.44 -0.68 19.72
C HIS A 211 -25.53 -1.09 18.71
N GLY A 212 -26.50 -1.90 19.13
CA GLY A 212 -27.69 -2.22 18.33
C GLY A 212 -27.64 -3.58 17.60
N GLY A 213 -26.52 -4.30 17.68
CA GLY A 213 -26.33 -5.60 17.06
C GLY A 213 -25.91 -5.56 15.59
N ALA A 214 -25.61 -6.74 15.04
CA ALA A 214 -25.02 -6.91 13.70
C ALA A 214 -25.89 -6.40 12.54
N MET A 215 -27.17 -6.11 12.76
CA MET A 215 -28.06 -5.47 11.77
C MET A 215 -27.58 -4.07 11.31
N TYR A 216 -26.75 -3.40 12.12
CA TYR A 216 -26.16 -2.10 11.83
C TYR A 216 -24.76 -2.17 11.20
N SER A 217 -24.25 -3.35 10.87
CA SER A 217 -22.94 -3.47 10.21
C SER A 217 -22.92 -2.74 8.84
N ALA A 218 -21.78 -2.19 8.44
CA ALA A 218 -21.59 -1.69 7.08
C ALA A 218 -21.85 -2.75 6.00
N SER A 219 -22.06 -2.30 4.76
CA SER A 219 -22.43 -3.15 3.61
C SER A 219 -21.51 -4.37 3.41
N TRP A 220 -20.19 -4.21 3.55
CA TRP A 220 -19.25 -5.32 3.42
C TRP A 220 -19.41 -6.37 4.53
N GLY A 221 -19.65 -5.94 5.76
CA GLY A 221 -19.94 -6.83 6.88
C GLY A 221 -21.22 -7.63 6.64
N LYS A 222 -22.29 -6.96 6.19
CA LYS A 222 -23.55 -7.62 5.80
C LYS A 222 -23.34 -8.67 4.71
N THR A 223 -22.61 -8.32 3.65
CA THR A 223 -22.29 -9.24 2.56
C THR A 223 -21.54 -10.48 3.06
N TRP A 224 -20.49 -10.31 3.86
CA TRP A 224 -19.71 -11.44 4.37
C TRP A 224 -20.46 -12.29 5.39
N MET A 225 -21.28 -11.69 6.24
CA MET A 225 -22.16 -12.45 7.12
C MET A 225 -23.24 -13.19 6.35
N ALA A 226 -23.75 -12.64 5.24
CA ALA A 226 -24.70 -13.34 4.37
C ALA A 226 -24.06 -14.54 3.65
N ILE A 227 -22.83 -14.38 3.15
CA ILE A 227 -22.02 -15.47 2.60
C ILE A 227 -21.76 -16.56 3.64
N LEU A 228 -21.44 -16.18 4.89
CA LEU A 228 -21.23 -17.11 6.00
C LEU A 228 -22.53 -17.81 6.45
N GLY A 229 -23.68 -17.16 6.23
CA GLY A 229 -24.98 -17.60 6.71
C GLY A 229 -25.36 -17.07 8.09
N ALA A 230 -24.67 -16.05 8.61
CA ALA A 230 -25.03 -15.37 9.85
C ALA A 230 -25.98 -14.17 9.64
N TYR A 231 -26.30 -13.81 8.40
CA TYR A 231 -27.15 -12.68 8.01
C TYR A 231 -27.96 -13.05 6.75
N ASP A 232 -29.10 -12.41 6.51
CA ASP A 232 -29.92 -12.68 5.32
C ASP A 232 -29.63 -11.68 4.18
N TRP A 233 -29.47 -12.17 2.95
CA TRP A 233 -29.27 -11.34 1.76
C TRP A 233 -30.35 -10.28 1.56
N GLU A 234 -31.58 -10.51 2.02
CA GLU A 234 -32.65 -9.51 1.98
C GLU A 234 -32.32 -8.23 2.75
N GLY A 235 -31.43 -8.32 3.74
CA GLY A 235 -30.98 -7.20 4.57
C GLY A 235 -29.79 -6.44 4.01
N SER A 236 -29.37 -6.72 2.78
CA SER A 236 -28.29 -6.04 2.07
C SER A 236 -28.82 -5.23 0.88
N ASN A 237 -28.14 -4.14 0.53
CA ASN A 237 -28.43 -3.46 -0.74
C ASN A 237 -28.06 -4.36 -1.94
N PRO A 238 -28.77 -4.26 -3.08
CA PRO A 238 -28.51 -5.13 -4.21
C PRO A 238 -27.10 -5.01 -4.79
N LEU A 239 -26.49 -6.15 -5.12
CA LEU A 239 -25.22 -6.26 -5.84
C LEU A 239 -25.45 -6.96 -7.19
N PRO A 240 -26.15 -6.32 -8.15
CA PRO A 240 -26.65 -7.00 -9.33
C PRO A 240 -25.50 -7.45 -10.25
N PRO A 241 -25.40 -8.75 -10.60
CA PRO A 241 -24.41 -9.22 -11.56
C PRO A 241 -24.63 -8.64 -12.96
N GLU A 242 -25.83 -8.15 -13.28
CA GLU A 242 -26.14 -7.44 -14.53
C GLU A 242 -25.33 -6.16 -14.71
N PHE A 243 -24.75 -5.61 -13.64
CA PHE A 243 -23.85 -4.46 -13.72
C PHE A 243 -22.60 -4.73 -14.57
N TRP A 244 -22.23 -6.00 -14.74
CA TRP A 244 -21.09 -6.46 -15.54
C TRP A 244 -21.45 -6.77 -17.00
N PHE A 245 -22.65 -6.36 -17.42
CA PHE A 245 -23.23 -6.64 -18.73
C PHE A 245 -23.22 -5.39 -19.63
N TYR A 246 -22.90 -5.57 -20.93
CA TYR A 246 -22.95 -4.57 -22.03
C TYR A 246 -21.96 -3.38 -22.03
N GLN A 247 -21.97 -2.65 -23.15
CA GLN A 247 -20.92 -1.82 -23.76
C GLN A 247 -20.27 -0.75 -22.84
N THR A 248 -18.96 -0.57 -23.00
CA THR A 248 -18.10 0.44 -22.33
C THR A 248 -18.55 1.90 -22.53
N LEU A 249 -19.51 2.14 -23.42
CA LEU A 249 -20.10 3.45 -23.70
C LEU A 249 -20.92 3.98 -22.51
N VAL A 250 -21.45 3.12 -21.64
CA VAL A 250 -22.25 3.55 -20.49
C VAL A 250 -21.36 4.32 -19.48
N PRO A 251 -21.79 5.50 -18.96
CA PRO A 251 -20.94 6.34 -18.11
C PRO A 251 -20.50 5.67 -16.80
N PHE A 252 -21.33 4.78 -16.24
CA PHE A 252 -21.11 4.05 -14.99
C PHE A 252 -20.64 2.60 -15.21
N HIS A 253 -20.08 2.28 -16.37
CA HIS A 253 -19.58 0.93 -16.66
C HIS A 253 -18.42 0.55 -15.72
N PRO A 254 -18.33 -0.70 -15.22
CA PRO A 254 -17.31 -1.13 -14.25
C PRO A 254 -15.87 -0.89 -14.69
N SER A 255 -15.58 -0.89 -16.00
CA SER A 255 -14.23 -0.62 -16.53
C SER A 255 -13.74 0.81 -16.30
N LYS A 256 -14.63 1.72 -15.91
CA LYS A 256 -14.30 3.11 -15.55
C LYS A 256 -14.13 3.27 -14.03
N MET A 257 -14.44 2.25 -13.26
CA MET A 257 -14.26 2.27 -11.81
C MET A 257 -12.83 1.89 -11.45
N MET A 258 -12.38 2.42 -10.31
CA MET A 258 -11.11 2.07 -9.69
C MET A 258 -10.94 0.56 -9.59
N CYS A 259 -9.72 0.07 -9.86
CA CYS A 259 -9.42 -1.36 -9.98
C CYS A 259 -9.78 -2.18 -8.74
N TYR A 260 -9.43 -1.71 -7.55
CA TYR A 260 -9.79 -2.36 -6.29
C TYR A 260 -11.30 -2.52 -6.14
N THR A 261 -12.04 -1.43 -6.37
CA THR A 261 -13.50 -1.43 -6.22
C THR A 261 -14.16 -2.41 -7.17
N ARG A 262 -13.82 -2.37 -8.47
CA ARG A 262 -14.41 -3.33 -9.41
C ARG A 262 -14.01 -4.78 -9.08
N LEU A 263 -12.75 -5.03 -8.72
CA LEU A 263 -12.26 -6.38 -8.45
C LEU A 263 -12.82 -6.96 -7.14
N THR A 264 -13.21 -6.12 -6.19
CA THR A 264 -13.93 -6.52 -4.98
C THR A 264 -15.42 -6.76 -5.25
N PHE A 265 -16.13 -5.84 -5.90
CA PHE A 265 -17.57 -5.96 -6.11
C PHE A 265 -17.95 -7.03 -7.14
N MET A 266 -17.06 -7.38 -8.07
CA MET A 266 -17.28 -8.43 -9.06
C MET A 266 -17.62 -9.79 -8.42
N PRO A 267 -16.74 -10.41 -7.60
CA PRO A 267 -17.06 -11.67 -6.93
C PRO A 267 -18.20 -11.55 -5.91
N MET A 268 -18.38 -10.41 -5.24
CA MET A 268 -19.53 -10.20 -4.35
C MET A 268 -20.86 -10.23 -5.13
N SER A 269 -20.90 -9.64 -6.32
CA SER A 269 -22.09 -9.66 -7.18
C SER A 269 -22.43 -11.05 -7.72
N TYR A 270 -21.42 -11.90 -7.95
CA TYR A 270 -21.63 -13.31 -8.30
C TYR A 270 -22.35 -14.05 -7.16
N LEU A 271 -21.81 -13.94 -5.94
CA LEU A 271 -22.38 -14.61 -4.76
C LEU A 271 -23.77 -14.07 -4.42
N TYR A 272 -23.98 -12.76 -4.53
CA TYR A 272 -25.29 -12.14 -4.39
C TYR A 272 -26.27 -12.68 -5.45
N GLY A 273 -25.87 -12.68 -6.73
CA GLY A 273 -26.69 -13.16 -7.84
C GLY A 273 -27.09 -14.63 -7.71
N LYS A 274 -26.20 -15.46 -7.13
CA LYS A 274 -26.49 -16.86 -6.77
C LYS A 274 -27.23 -17.02 -5.44
N ARG A 275 -27.37 -15.96 -4.64
CA ARG A 275 -27.83 -16.00 -3.24
C ARG A 275 -27.08 -17.07 -2.43
N PHE A 276 -25.76 -17.14 -2.63
CA PHE A 276 -24.94 -18.16 -1.99
C PHE A 276 -24.94 -17.96 -0.47
N VAL A 277 -25.13 -19.06 0.27
CA VAL A 277 -25.03 -19.11 1.72
C VAL A 277 -24.21 -20.34 2.07
N GLY A 278 -23.21 -20.16 2.94
CA GLY A 278 -22.38 -21.25 3.44
C GLY A 278 -23.16 -22.26 4.30
N PRO A 279 -22.54 -23.37 4.70
CA PRO A 279 -23.20 -24.39 5.52
C PRO A 279 -23.73 -23.83 6.85
N ILE A 280 -25.02 -24.03 7.13
CA ILE A 280 -25.64 -23.65 8.41
C ILE A 280 -25.34 -24.72 9.46
N THR A 281 -24.19 -24.59 10.11
CA THR A 281 -23.74 -25.49 11.18
C THR A 281 -24.39 -25.13 12.53
N PRO A 282 -24.28 -26.00 13.56
CA PRO A 282 -24.70 -25.65 14.92
C PRO A 282 -24.01 -24.38 15.46
N LEU A 283 -22.75 -24.14 15.08
CA LEU A 283 -22.04 -22.91 15.45
C LEU A 283 -22.67 -21.68 14.79
N ILE A 284 -23.00 -21.75 13.49
CA ILE A 284 -23.67 -20.64 12.80
C ILE A 284 -25.05 -20.35 13.44
N GLN A 285 -25.79 -21.39 13.84
CA GLN A 285 -27.05 -21.21 14.57
C GLN A 285 -26.85 -20.51 15.92
N GLN A 286 -25.82 -20.88 16.69
CA GLN A 286 -25.48 -20.18 17.93
C GLN A 286 -25.11 -18.71 17.68
N LEU A 287 -24.29 -18.44 16.67
CA LEU A 287 -23.86 -17.09 16.32
C LEU A 287 -25.05 -16.17 15.96
N ARG A 288 -26.09 -16.71 15.33
CA ARG A 288 -27.34 -15.98 15.04
C ARG A 288 -28.13 -15.60 16.28
N GLU A 289 -27.93 -16.25 17.41
CA GLU A 289 -28.55 -15.87 18.69
C GLU A 289 -27.63 -14.95 19.53
N GLU A 290 -26.34 -14.88 19.19
CA GLU A 290 -25.34 -14.14 19.97
C GLU A 290 -25.17 -12.67 19.54
N ILE A 291 -25.35 -12.36 18.24
CA ILE A 291 -24.94 -11.06 17.66
C ILE A 291 -26.09 -10.07 17.39
N TYR A 292 -27.33 -10.42 17.76
CA TYR A 292 -28.51 -9.60 17.52
C TYR A 292 -29.28 -9.32 18.82
N ASN A 293 -29.87 -8.12 18.91
CA ASN A 293 -30.71 -7.72 20.05
C ASN A 293 -32.14 -8.29 20.01
N GLN A 294 -32.46 -9.06 18.97
CA GLN A 294 -33.75 -9.69 18.78
C GLN A 294 -33.57 -11.06 18.11
N PRO A 295 -34.52 -11.99 18.28
CA PRO A 295 -34.42 -13.31 17.67
C PRO A 295 -34.23 -13.22 16.15
N TYR A 296 -33.29 -14.01 15.62
CA TYR A 296 -32.89 -13.96 14.21
C TYR A 296 -34.08 -14.10 13.24
N ASN A 297 -35.01 -15.00 13.55
CA ASN A 297 -36.20 -15.28 12.75
C ASN A 297 -37.28 -14.17 12.80
N GLN A 298 -37.17 -13.19 13.70
CA GLN A 298 -38.09 -12.05 13.82
C GLN A 298 -37.54 -10.78 13.13
N ILE A 299 -36.31 -10.82 12.61
CA ILE A 299 -35.70 -9.70 11.89
C ILE A 299 -36.42 -9.47 10.56
N LYS A 300 -36.90 -8.24 10.35
CA LYS A 300 -37.49 -7.81 9.08
C LYS A 300 -36.37 -7.33 8.16
N TRP A 301 -35.67 -8.26 7.54
CA TRP A 301 -34.42 -8.02 6.78
C TRP A 301 -34.53 -6.88 5.75
N ALA A 302 -35.59 -6.85 4.94
CA ALA A 302 -35.81 -5.78 3.96
C ALA A 302 -35.77 -4.35 4.55
N LYS A 303 -36.08 -4.18 5.85
CA LYS A 303 -36.09 -2.87 6.54
C LYS A 303 -34.72 -2.45 7.07
N VAL A 304 -33.76 -3.36 7.18
CA VAL A 304 -32.44 -3.07 7.78
C VAL A 304 -31.34 -2.83 6.74
N ARG A 305 -31.67 -2.84 5.44
CA ARG A 305 -30.70 -2.60 4.35
C ARG A 305 -29.93 -1.30 4.51
N HIS A 306 -30.62 -0.23 4.89
CA HIS A 306 -30.04 1.09 5.07
C HIS A 306 -29.57 1.36 6.51
N CYS A 307 -29.73 0.41 7.44
CA CYS A 307 -29.20 0.54 8.79
C CYS A 307 -27.67 0.44 8.76
N CYS A 308 -26.98 1.45 9.28
CA CYS A 308 -25.53 1.47 9.43
C CYS A 308 -25.22 2.14 10.77
N ALA A 309 -24.31 1.56 11.55
CA ALA A 309 -23.86 2.12 12.82
C ALA A 309 -23.19 3.47 12.57
N LYS A 310 -23.27 4.40 13.52
CA LYS A 310 -22.65 5.72 13.37
C LYS A 310 -21.12 5.61 13.20
N GLU A 311 -20.52 4.62 13.86
CA GLU A 311 -19.10 4.31 13.82
C GLU A 311 -18.66 3.77 12.45
N ASP A 312 -19.58 3.11 11.73
CA ASP A 312 -19.34 2.56 10.39
C ASP A 312 -19.61 3.60 9.29
N ASN A 313 -20.34 4.67 9.58
CA ASN A 313 -20.92 5.56 8.58
C ASN A 313 -20.07 6.83 8.35
N TYR A 314 -18.85 6.63 7.85
CA TYR A 314 -17.92 7.70 7.45
C TYR A 314 -18.40 8.46 6.21
N TYR A 315 -18.93 7.75 5.22
CA TYR A 315 -19.46 8.28 3.95
C TYR A 315 -20.98 8.02 3.85
N PRO A 316 -21.82 8.93 4.36
CA PRO A 316 -23.25 8.70 4.46
C PRO A 316 -23.97 8.76 3.10
N HIS A 317 -24.78 7.74 2.82
CA HIS A 317 -25.60 7.70 1.61
C HIS A 317 -26.72 8.77 1.63
N GLY A 318 -26.67 9.68 0.64
CA GLY A 318 -27.67 10.72 0.42
C GLY A 318 -29.02 10.20 -0.07
N ARG A 319 -30.03 11.08 -0.11
CA ARG A 319 -31.42 10.71 -0.49
C ARG A 319 -31.53 10.11 -1.89
N LEU A 320 -30.82 10.67 -2.86
CA LEU A 320 -30.83 10.20 -4.24
C LEU A 320 -30.27 8.78 -4.36
N GLN A 321 -29.16 8.52 -3.66
CA GLN A 321 -28.52 7.21 -3.65
C GLN A 321 -29.41 6.15 -2.98
N ARG A 322 -30.08 6.50 -1.87
CA ARG A 322 -31.06 5.60 -1.23
C ARG A 322 -32.23 5.29 -2.16
N LEU A 323 -32.76 6.29 -2.86
CA LEU A 323 -33.82 6.08 -3.86
C LEU A 323 -33.36 5.14 -4.99
N MET A 324 -32.12 5.27 -5.45
CA MET A 324 -31.53 4.36 -6.43
C MET A 324 -31.48 2.92 -5.90
N TRP A 325 -30.96 2.71 -4.68
CA TRP A 325 -30.91 1.39 -4.05
C TRP A 325 -32.29 0.79 -3.80
N ASP A 326 -33.29 1.62 -3.45
CA ASP A 326 -34.67 1.19 -3.29
C ASP A 326 -35.30 0.80 -4.62
N SER A 327 -35.00 1.54 -5.69
CA SER A 327 -35.45 1.21 -7.05
C SER A 327 -34.86 -0.12 -7.51
N PHE A 328 -33.56 -0.35 -7.27
CA PHE A 328 -32.95 -1.65 -7.57
C PHE A 328 -33.57 -2.79 -6.77
N TYR A 329 -33.83 -2.57 -5.48
CA TYR A 329 -34.35 -3.62 -4.61
C TYR A 329 -35.83 -3.96 -4.85
N TYR A 330 -36.70 -2.95 -4.95
CA TYR A 330 -38.14 -3.17 -5.06
C TYR A 330 -38.62 -3.36 -6.51
N VAL A 331 -37.85 -2.93 -7.50
CA VAL A 331 -38.24 -3.00 -8.91
C VAL A 331 -37.32 -3.93 -9.69
N ALA A 332 -36.02 -3.63 -9.76
CA ALA A 332 -35.10 -4.38 -10.62
C ALA A 332 -34.93 -5.84 -10.16
N GLU A 333 -34.72 -6.08 -8.86
CA GLU A 333 -34.51 -7.44 -8.33
C GLU A 333 -35.73 -8.36 -8.56
N PRO A 334 -36.99 -7.98 -8.27
CA PRO A 334 -38.14 -8.81 -8.63
C PRO A 334 -38.28 -9.05 -10.13
N LEU A 335 -37.99 -8.06 -10.97
CA LEU A 335 -38.05 -8.22 -12.43
C LEU A 335 -36.98 -9.20 -12.92
N LEU A 336 -35.73 -9.07 -12.48
CA LEU A 336 -34.62 -9.92 -12.90
C LEU A 336 -34.75 -11.35 -12.37
N ASN A 337 -35.40 -11.54 -11.23
CA ASN A 337 -35.73 -12.87 -10.70
C ASN A 337 -37.05 -13.44 -11.26
N SER A 338 -37.80 -12.67 -12.04
CA SER A 338 -39.00 -13.17 -12.70
C SER A 338 -38.65 -14.18 -13.80
N ARG A 339 -39.61 -15.05 -14.12
CA ARG A 339 -39.44 -16.06 -15.19
C ARG A 339 -39.06 -15.45 -16.55
N LEU A 340 -39.45 -14.20 -16.80
CA LEU A 340 -39.23 -13.51 -18.08
C LEU A 340 -37.77 -13.07 -18.26
N PHE A 341 -37.13 -12.59 -17.20
CA PHE A 341 -35.77 -12.03 -17.26
C PHE A 341 -34.72 -12.88 -16.55
N LYS A 342 -35.10 -14.03 -15.99
CA LYS A 342 -34.17 -14.97 -15.32
C LYS A 342 -32.96 -15.34 -16.18
N ARG A 343 -33.14 -15.47 -17.50
CA ARG A 343 -32.04 -15.76 -18.43
C ARG A 343 -30.98 -14.65 -18.46
N ILE A 344 -31.38 -13.40 -18.24
CA ILE A 344 -30.44 -12.27 -18.12
C ILE A 344 -29.59 -12.44 -16.86
N ARG A 345 -30.22 -12.71 -15.71
CA ARG A 345 -29.52 -13.00 -14.44
C ARG A 345 -28.56 -14.17 -14.58
N GLU A 346 -29.00 -15.28 -15.19
CA GLU A 346 -28.17 -16.46 -15.41
C GLU A 346 -26.96 -16.16 -16.33
N SER A 347 -27.19 -15.40 -17.42
CA SER A 347 -26.12 -14.99 -18.34
C SER A 347 -25.14 -14.01 -17.69
N ALA A 348 -25.64 -13.04 -16.91
CA ALA A 348 -24.82 -12.07 -16.20
C ALA A 348 -23.93 -12.76 -15.15
N VAL A 349 -24.50 -13.68 -14.36
CA VAL A 349 -23.74 -14.48 -13.39
C VAL A 349 -22.64 -15.30 -14.07
N GLN A 350 -22.91 -15.89 -15.24
CA GLN A 350 -21.88 -16.59 -15.99
C GLN A 350 -20.78 -15.63 -16.48
N LYS A 351 -21.15 -14.46 -16.99
CA LYS A 351 -20.17 -13.46 -17.45
C LYS A 351 -19.26 -12.97 -16.33
N VAL A 352 -19.82 -12.76 -15.14
CA VAL A 352 -19.05 -12.40 -13.94
C VAL A 352 -18.06 -13.52 -13.59
N LEU A 353 -18.49 -14.78 -13.68
CA LEU A 353 -17.62 -15.93 -13.44
C LEU A 353 -16.45 -15.97 -14.45
N ASP A 354 -16.72 -15.72 -15.74
CA ASP A 354 -15.68 -15.65 -16.75
C ASP A 354 -14.65 -14.54 -16.45
N HIS A 355 -15.09 -13.37 -15.96
CA HIS A 355 -14.19 -12.30 -15.54
C HIS A 355 -13.37 -12.65 -14.29
N ILE A 356 -13.97 -13.37 -13.33
CA ILE A 356 -13.26 -13.87 -12.15
C ILE A 356 -12.13 -14.81 -12.59
N HIS A 357 -12.42 -15.74 -13.51
CA HIS A 357 -11.42 -16.66 -14.05
C HIS A 357 -10.32 -15.95 -14.81
N TYR A 358 -10.68 -14.98 -15.66
CA TYR A 358 -9.71 -14.17 -16.38
C TYR A 358 -8.73 -13.46 -15.44
N GLU A 359 -9.24 -12.87 -14.36
CA GLU A 359 -8.39 -12.18 -13.38
C GLU A 359 -7.56 -13.15 -12.53
N ASP A 360 -8.11 -14.32 -12.15
CA ASP A 360 -7.35 -15.36 -11.47
C ASP A 360 -6.20 -15.86 -12.35
N GLU A 361 -6.43 -16.09 -13.65
CA GLU A 361 -5.38 -16.51 -14.58
C GLU A 361 -4.32 -15.41 -14.79
N ASN A 362 -4.75 -14.17 -15.06
CA ASN A 362 -3.85 -13.04 -15.29
C ASN A 362 -2.96 -12.73 -14.07
N SER A 363 -3.53 -12.81 -12.87
CA SER A 363 -2.83 -12.54 -11.62
C SER A 363 -2.13 -13.76 -11.02
N ARG A 364 -2.18 -14.92 -11.71
CA ARG A 364 -1.67 -16.20 -11.23
C ARG A 364 -2.23 -16.56 -9.84
N TYR A 365 -3.53 -16.33 -9.68
CA TYR A 365 -4.31 -16.57 -8.48
C TYR A 365 -3.79 -15.79 -7.26
N ILE A 366 -2.99 -14.74 -7.45
CA ILE A 366 -2.58 -13.83 -6.37
C ILE A 366 -3.65 -12.74 -6.21
N THR A 367 -4.24 -12.29 -7.32
CA THR A 367 -5.14 -11.13 -7.42
C THR A 367 -4.47 -9.83 -6.98
N ILE A 368 -5.22 -8.72 -6.96
CA ILE A 368 -4.69 -7.42 -6.58
C ILE A 368 -4.44 -7.27 -5.07
N ALA A 369 -5.27 -7.93 -4.23
CA ALA A 369 -5.15 -7.88 -2.77
C ALA A 369 -5.89 -9.03 -2.07
N CYS A 370 -5.78 -9.06 -0.74
CA CYS A 370 -6.22 -10.20 0.07
C CYS A 370 -7.74 -10.39 0.10
N VAL A 371 -8.54 -9.32 -0.01
CA VAL A 371 -10.02 -9.43 0.03
C VAL A 371 -10.49 -10.16 -1.22
N GLU A 372 -10.02 -9.72 -2.37
CA GLU A 372 -10.29 -10.27 -3.69
C GLU A 372 -9.77 -11.71 -3.77
N LYS A 373 -8.56 -11.96 -3.27
CA LYS A 373 -7.99 -13.31 -3.21
C LYS A 373 -8.90 -14.29 -2.50
N VAL A 374 -9.36 -13.93 -1.30
CA VAL A 374 -10.15 -14.82 -0.44
C VAL A 374 -11.51 -15.13 -1.06
N ILE A 375 -12.21 -14.11 -1.56
CA ILE A 375 -13.54 -14.31 -2.13
C ILE A 375 -13.50 -15.07 -3.47
N LYS A 376 -12.47 -14.86 -4.30
CA LYS A 376 -12.29 -15.61 -5.55
C LYS A 376 -11.85 -17.04 -5.30
N ALA A 377 -10.98 -17.27 -4.32
CA ALA A 377 -10.63 -18.63 -3.88
C ALA A 377 -11.86 -19.41 -3.42
N LEU A 378 -12.78 -18.76 -2.69
CA LEU A 378 -14.07 -19.35 -2.32
C LEU A 378 -14.88 -19.73 -3.57
N ILE A 379 -15.07 -18.80 -4.51
CA ILE A 379 -15.83 -19.05 -5.74
C ILE A 379 -15.22 -20.18 -6.57
N CYS A 380 -13.90 -20.19 -6.74
CA CYS A 380 -13.17 -21.24 -7.45
C CYS A 380 -13.41 -22.62 -6.82
N LYS A 381 -13.46 -22.70 -5.48
CA LYS A 381 -13.77 -23.95 -4.77
C LYS A 381 -15.24 -24.37 -4.97
N LEU A 382 -16.17 -23.42 -4.96
CA LEU A 382 -17.60 -23.67 -5.11
C LEU A 382 -18.00 -24.13 -6.51
N THR A 383 -17.32 -23.64 -7.55
CA THR A 383 -17.61 -24.01 -8.94
C THR A 383 -16.99 -25.35 -9.35
N ASN A 384 -16.24 -26.00 -8.45
CA ASN A 384 -15.65 -27.33 -8.63
C ASN A 384 -14.81 -27.46 -9.91
N ILE A 385 -14.23 -26.35 -10.36
CA ILE A 385 -13.39 -26.32 -11.55
C ILE A 385 -12.05 -26.94 -11.14
N ASN A 386 -11.60 -27.93 -11.92
CA ASN A 386 -10.31 -28.63 -11.78
C ASN A 386 -9.10 -27.73 -12.06
N SER A 387 -9.18 -26.43 -11.73
CA SER A 387 -8.24 -25.38 -12.10
C SER A 387 -6.82 -25.64 -11.63
N ILE A 388 -6.64 -26.37 -10.52
CA ILE A 388 -5.31 -26.78 -10.06
C ILE A 388 -4.66 -27.78 -11.03
N ARG A 389 -5.41 -28.64 -11.74
CA ARG A 389 -4.85 -29.67 -12.63
C ARG A 389 -4.70 -29.20 -14.07
N GLU A 390 -5.58 -28.34 -14.56
CA GLU A 390 -5.52 -27.78 -15.92
C GLU A 390 -4.54 -26.60 -16.06
N CYS A 391 -4.34 -25.79 -15.01
CA CYS A 391 -3.28 -24.76 -14.99
C CYS A 391 -1.88 -25.38 -15.18
N CYS A 392 -1.58 -26.48 -14.49
CA CYS A 392 -0.28 -27.16 -14.60
C CYS A 392 0.01 -27.71 -16.01
N LEU A 393 -1.05 -28.02 -16.78
CA LEU A 393 -0.94 -28.54 -18.14
C LEU A 393 -0.76 -27.42 -19.18
N MET A 394 -1.37 -26.24 -19.00
CA MET A 394 -1.20 -25.11 -19.92
C MET A 394 0.16 -24.40 -19.73
N PHE A 395 0.70 -24.32 -18.51
CA PHE A 395 1.97 -23.61 -18.25
C PHE A 395 3.26 -24.41 -18.56
N LYS A 396 3.15 -25.70 -18.90
CA LYS A 396 4.28 -26.49 -19.43
C LYS A 396 4.80 -25.99 -20.79
N THR A 397 4.15 -24.97 -21.36
CA THR A 397 4.45 -24.40 -22.68
C THR A 397 5.14 -23.03 -22.65
N MET A 398 5.42 -22.45 -21.47
CA MET A 398 6.08 -21.13 -21.36
C MET A 398 7.58 -21.23 -21.02
N SER A 399 8.39 -20.35 -21.64
CA SER A 399 9.85 -20.37 -21.57
C SER A 399 10.40 -20.08 -20.16
N PRO A 400 11.37 -20.87 -19.64
CA PRO A 400 12.03 -20.67 -18.34
C PRO A 400 13.00 -19.48 -18.23
N GLU A 401 13.17 -18.65 -19.26
CA GLU A 401 14.29 -17.69 -19.35
C GLU A 401 14.14 -16.38 -18.54
N LEU A 402 13.22 -16.31 -17.56
CA LEU A 402 12.80 -15.05 -16.93
C LEU A 402 13.35 -14.81 -15.51
N VAL A 403 14.65 -15.07 -15.32
CA VAL A 403 15.46 -14.41 -14.28
C VAL A 403 16.71 -13.86 -14.93
N GLY A 404 16.66 -12.55 -15.17
CA GLY A 404 17.55 -11.86 -16.09
C GLY A 404 18.97 -11.61 -15.59
N LYS A 405 19.79 -11.29 -16.59
CA LYS A 405 21.05 -10.52 -16.55
C LYS A 405 20.74 -9.03 -16.20
N PRO A 406 21.73 -8.11 -16.13
CA PRO A 406 21.47 -6.70 -15.86
C PRO A 406 20.31 -6.15 -16.69
N ILE A 407 19.51 -5.25 -16.10
CA ILE A 407 18.34 -4.66 -16.75
C ILE A 407 18.79 -4.04 -18.08
N GLU A 408 18.32 -4.61 -19.19
CA GLU A 408 18.57 -4.07 -20.52
C GLU A 408 17.97 -2.65 -20.59
N PRO A 409 18.64 -1.68 -21.24
CA PRO A 409 18.13 -0.32 -21.40
C PRO A 409 16.67 -0.25 -21.88
N GLU A 410 16.24 -1.21 -22.68
CA GLU A 410 14.88 -1.41 -23.20
C GLU A 410 13.83 -1.50 -22.09
N CYS A 411 14.11 -2.20 -20.99
CA CYS A 411 13.18 -2.34 -19.88
C CYS A 411 12.91 -1.00 -19.17
N PHE A 412 13.85 -0.05 -19.21
CA PHE A 412 13.61 1.31 -18.71
C PHE A 412 12.68 2.08 -19.64
N PHE A 413 12.78 1.89 -20.95
CA PHE A 413 11.84 2.48 -21.91
C PHE A 413 10.43 1.90 -21.75
N ASP A 414 10.33 0.59 -21.54
CA ASP A 414 9.05 -0.06 -21.25
C ASP A 414 8.43 0.44 -19.94
N ALA A 415 9.23 0.59 -18.88
CA ALA A 415 8.76 1.17 -17.62
C ALA A 415 8.24 2.60 -17.80
N VAL A 416 8.92 3.43 -18.60
CA VAL A 416 8.42 4.78 -18.94
C VAL A 416 7.13 4.70 -19.75
N ASN A 417 7.04 3.79 -20.72
CA ASN A 417 5.83 3.59 -21.53
C ASN A 417 4.63 3.12 -20.70
N VAL A 418 4.85 2.42 -19.59
CA VAL A 418 3.78 2.06 -18.63
C VAL A 418 3.34 3.26 -17.80
N LEU A 419 4.24 4.19 -17.47
CA LEU A 419 3.92 5.36 -16.64
C LEU A 419 3.23 6.48 -17.44
N LEU A 420 3.59 6.68 -18.72
CA LEU A 420 3.04 7.77 -19.54
C LEU A 420 1.50 7.76 -19.62
N PRO A 421 0.81 6.61 -19.80
CA PRO A 421 -0.65 6.56 -19.80
C PRO A 421 -1.31 6.88 -18.46
N LEU A 422 -0.59 6.79 -17.33
CA LEU A 422 -1.14 7.08 -16.00
C LEU A 422 -1.26 8.60 -15.74
N GLN A 423 -0.70 9.44 -16.61
CA GLN A 423 -0.84 10.88 -16.51
C GLN A 423 -2.23 11.32 -16.97
N GLY A 424 -2.98 12.01 -16.09
CA GLY A 424 -4.26 12.59 -16.44
C GLY A 424 -4.15 13.96 -17.09
N LYS A 425 -5.31 14.53 -17.45
CA LYS A 425 -5.40 15.77 -18.24
C LYS A 425 -4.85 17.01 -17.54
N ASN A 426 -4.80 17.00 -16.21
CA ASN A 426 -4.24 18.12 -15.42
C ASN A 426 -2.73 17.94 -15.17
N GLY A 427 -2.12 16.85 -15.64
CA GLY A 427 -0.71 16.53 -15.48
C GLY A 427 -0.37 15.68 -14.26
N GLY A 428 -1.33 15.41 -13.39
CA GLY A 428 -1.22 14.49 -12.26
C GLY A 428 -1.09 13.04 -12.71
N VAL A 429 -0.61 12.17 -11.81
CA VAL A 429 -0.40 10.74 -12.07
C VAL A 429 -1.19 9.93 -11.05
N SER A 430 -1.90 8.91 -11.53
CA SER A 430 -2.66 7.96 -10.73
C SER A 430 -1.81 6.79 -10.22
N GLY A 431 -2.40 5.95 -9.36
CA GLY A 431 -1.69 4.81 -8.76
C GLY A 431 -1.66 3.56 -9.64
N TRP A 432 -2.79 3.24 -10.28
CA TRP A 432 -2.97 1.91 -10.89
C TRP A 432 -3.32 1.96 -12.38
N GLU A 433 -4.20 2.87 -12.76
CA GLU A 433 -4.76 2.93 -14.12
C GLU A 433 -4.93 4.38 -14.58
N PRO A 434 -5.08 4.65 -15.88
CA PRO A 434 -5.31 6.00 -16.35
C PRO A 434 -6.56 6.63 -15.70
N PRO A 435 -6.46 7.86 -15.15
CA PRO A 435 -7.62 8.57 -14.64
C PRO A 435 -8.50 9.03 -15.81
N GLY A 436 -9.81 9.19 -15.60
CA GLY A 436 -10.71 9.65 -16.67
C GLY A 436 -12.20 9.45 -16.44
N ALA A 437 -12.58 8.79 -15.36
CA ALA A 437 -13.96 8.67 -14.95
C ALA A 437 -14.49 10.01 -14.40
N PRO A 438 -15.74 10.40 -14.69
CA PRO A 438 -16.27 11.67 -14.21
C PRO A 438 -16.52 11.65 -12.69
N GLY A 439 -16.18 12.74 -12.01
CA GLY A 439 -16.23 12.86 -10.54
C GLY A 439 -17.58 12.55 -9.89
N TRP A 440 -18.69 12.77 -10.60
CA TRP A 440 -20.04 12.46 -10.08
C TRP A 440 -20.26 10.95 -9.85
N LEU A 441 -19.45 10.07 -10.43
CA LEU A 441 -19.53 8.63 -10.14
C LEU A 441 -19.23 8.31 -8.68
N GLU A 442 -18.44 9.14 -7.98
CA GLU A 442 -18.18 8.96 -6.55
C GLU A 442 -19.45 9.13 -5.70
N TRP A 443 -20.47 9.83 -6.20
CA TRP A 443 -21.78 9.89 -5.55
C TRP A 443 -22.50 8.54 -5.50
N LEU A 444 -22.05 7.58 -6.30
CA LEU A 444 -22.57 6.21 -6.31
C LEU A 444 -21.81 5.28 -5.37
N ASN A 445 -20.81 5.78 -4.62
CA ASN A 445 -20.01 4.99 -3.69
C ASN A 445 -20.92 4.19 -2.74
N PRO A 446 -20.97 2.84 -2.86
CA PRO A 446 -21.84 1.99 -2.06
C PRO A 446 -21.28 1.68 -0.65
N VAL A 447 -20.07 2.13 -0.34
CA VAL A 447 -19.33 1.78 0.87
C VAL A 447 -19.45 2.89 1.89
N GLU A 448 -20.02 2.56 3.06
CA GLU A 448 -20.30 3.54 4.10
C GLU A 448 -19.07 3.97 4.90
N PHE A 449 -17.98 3.19 4.89
CA PHE A 449 -16.82 3.40 5.77
C PHE A 449 -15.55 3.89 5.04
N LEU A 450 -15.62 4.15 3.73
CA LEU A 450 -14.50 4.61 2.90
C LEU A 450 -14.98 5.66 1.89
N GLU A 451 -14.09 6.58 1.51
CA GLU A 451 -14.29 7.56 0.43
C GLU A 451 -13.22 7.41 -0.66
N GLY A 452 -13.47 7.97 -1.85
CA GLY A 452 -12.47 8.01 -2.92
C GLY A 452 -12.17 6.63 -3.52
N LEU A 453 -13.18 5.77 -3.61
CA LEU A 453 -13.03 4.39 -4.07
C LEU A 453 -13.69 4.11 -5.41
N VAL A 454 -14.60 4.96 -5.90
CA VAL A 454 -15.30 4.64 -7.15
C VAL A 454 -14.43 4.92 -8.36
N ILE A 455 -13.68 6.01 -8.36
CA ILE A 455 -12.86 6.43 -9.50
C ILE A 455 -11.37 6.43 -9.16
N GLU A 456 -10.54 6.37 -10.19
CA GLU A 456 -9.11 6.54 -10.05
C GLU A 456 -8.76 8.03 -9.94
N TYR A 457 -8.09 8.40 -8.85
CA TYR A 457 -7.66 9.77 -8.58
C TYR A 457 -6.19 9.97 -8.91
N GLU A 458 -5.85 11.22 -9.20
CA GLU A 458 -4.47 11.68 -9.35
C GLU A 458 -3.94 12.12 -7.98
N TYR A 459 -2.78 11.61 -7.59
CA TYR A 459 -2.22 11.85 -6.25
C TYR A 459 -0.91 12.64 -6.33
N PRO A 460 -0.69 13.66 -5.49
CA PRO A 460 0.59 14.38 -5.41
C PRO A 460 1.79 13.46 -5.16
N GLU A 461 1.62 12.38 -4.41
CA GLU A 461 2.62 11.37 -4.07
C GLU A 461 3.04 10.57 -5.31
N CYS A 462 2.06 10.07 -6.07
CA CYS A 462 2.28 9.38 -7.35
C CYS A 462 2.93 10.32 -8.36
N THR A 463 2.41 11.55 -8.47
CA THR A 463 2.91 12.59 -9.37
C THR A 463 4.35 12.97 -9.04
N SER A 464 4.66 13.25 -7.78
CA SER A 464 6.02 13.59 -7.35
C SER A 464 6.98 12.42 -7.57
N SER A 465 6.53 11.17 -7.39
CA SER A 465 7.36 9.99 -7.60
C SER A 465 7.67 9.80 -9.08
N ALA A 466 6.68 9.97 -9.96
CA ALA A 466 6.86 9.94 -11.40
C ALA A 466 7.80 11.07 -11.87
N LEU A 467 7.63 12.31 -11.37
CA LEU A 467 8.50 13.45 -11.67
C LEU A 467 9.96 13.22 -11.28
N ARG A 468 10.22 12.57 -10.13
CA ARG A 468 11.58 12.19 -9.72
C ARG A 468 12.22 11.16 -10.67
N LEU A 469 11.42 10.32 -11.33
CA LEU A 469 11.89 9.33 -12.30
C LEU A 469 12.23 9.96 -13.66
N PHE A 470 11.61 11.09 -14.03
CA PHE A 470 11.90 11.83 -15.26
C PHE A 470 13.25 12.58 -15.16
N VAL A 471 14.34 11.83 -15.00
CA VAL A 471 15.71 12.36 -14.96
C VAL A 471 16.14 12.79 -16.37
N LYS A 472 16.91 13.88 -16.46
CA LYS A 472 17.40 14.43 -17.73
C LYS A 472 18.29 13.41 -18.46
N LYS A 473 17.76 12.77 -19.51
CA LYS A 473 18.43 11.74 -20.35
C LYS A 473 19.88 12.06 -20.73
N SER A 474 20.20 13.32 -21.00
CA SER A 474 21.57 13.74 -21.35
C SER A 474 22.60 13.56 -20.21
N LYS A 475 22.14 13.38 -18.97
CA LYS A 475 22.96 13.29 -17.76
C LYS A 475 22.91 11.92 -17.08
N CYS A 476 22.16 10.96 -17.63
CA CYS A 476 22.05 9.61 -17.08
C CYS A 476 22.91 8.63 -17.88
N ARG A 477 23.65 7.80 -17.17
CA ARG A 477 24.40 6.66 -17.70
C ARG A 477 24.29 5.51 -16.70
N PHE A 478 24.01 4.31 -17.18
CA PHE A 478 23.82 3.11 -16.35
C PHE A 478 24.80 2.02 -16.79
N GLY A 479 25.22 1.15 -15.87
CA GLY A 479 26.11 0.02 -16.18
C GLY A 479 27.54 0.39 -16.61
N ILE A 480 27.99 1.61 -16.30
CA ILE A 480 29.36 2.06 -16.59
C ILE A 480 30.24 1.89 -15.36
N SER A 481 31.47 1.43 -15.56
CA SER A 481 32.48 1.24 -14.51
C SER A 481 33.07 2.57 -13.98
N SER A 482 32.80 3.68 -14.67
CA SER A 482 33.21 5.01 -14.24
C SER A 482 32.27 6.09 -14.78
N ILE A 483 31.93 7.11 -13.97
CA ILE A 483 31.04 8.23 -14.36
C ILE A 483 31.70 9.59 -14.13
N GLY A 484 31.67 10.44 -15.15
CA GLY A 484 32.16 11.82 -15.08
C GLY A 484 31.11 12.78 -14.54
N SER A 485 31.46 13.60 -13.54
CA SER A 485 30.62 14.67 -13.00
C SER A 485 31.43 15.93 -12.72
N LEU A 486 31.08 17.05 -13.39
CA LEU A 486 31.63 18.41 -13.26
C LEU A 486 33.14 18.55 -13.51
N SER A 487 34.01 17.78 -12.85
CA SER A 487 35.47 17.69 -13.08
C SER A 487 36.11 16.41 -12.54
N ILE A 488 35.31 15.47 -12.01
CA ILE A 488 35.78 14.22 -11.41
C ILE A 488 35.18 13.02 -12.12
N VAL A 489 35.93 11.94 -12.16
CA VAL A 489 35.49 10.61 -12.59
C VAL A 489 35.39 9.76 -11.34
N ILE A 490 34.22 9.16 -11.12
CA ILE A 490 33.96 8.24 -10.03
C ILE A 490 33.97 6.83 -10.62
N SER A 491 34.89 5.97 -10.22
CA SER A 491 35.00 4.56 -10.63
C SER A 491 35.01 3.62 -9.42
N GLU A 492 35.08 2.31 -9.69
CA GLU A 492 35.28 1.29 -8.66
C GLU A 492 36.59 1.47 -7.88
N GLU A 493 37.61 2.10 -8.49
CA GLU A 493 38.88 2.40 -7.83
C GLU A 493 38.84 3.69 -6.98
N GLY A 494 37.73 4.44 -7.01
CA GLY A 494 37.51 5.65 -6.21
C GLY A 494 37.20 6.90 -7.03
N VAL A 495 37.45 8.07 -6.45
CA VAL A 495 37.19 9.37 -7.09
C VAL A 495 38.51 9.93 -7.63
N ALA A 496 38.61 10.13 -8.94
CA ALA A 496 39.74 10.72 -9.63
C ALA A 496 39.34 12.01 -10.34
N VAL A 497 40.32 12.86 -10.67
CA VAL A 497 40.07 14.03 -11.52
C VAL A 497 39.96 13.57 -12.97
N ASP A 498 38.99 14.10 -13.72
CA ASP A 498 38.80 13.76 -15.13
C ASP A 498 40.05 14.10 -15.95
N PRO A 499 40.75 13.11 -16.54
CA PRO A 499 42.00 13.32 -17.27
C PRO A 499 41.85 14.35 -18.40
N SER A 500 40.70 14.37 -19.08
CA SER A 500 40.43 15.31 -20.17
C SER A 500 40.35 16.77 -19.70
N LYS A 501 40.08 17.00 -18.41
CA LYS A 501 40.00 18.34 -17.81
C LYS A 501 41.36 18.84 -17.31
N ILE A 502 42.30 17.94 -17.08
CA ILE A 502 43.67 18.25 -16.66
C ILE A 502 44.70 18.04 -17.76
N GLU A 503 44.30 17.58 -18.94
CA GLU A 503 45.20 17.35 -20.09
C GLU A 503 46.02 18.60 -20.41
N ALA A 504 45.38 19.78 -20.47
CA ALA A 504 46.09 21.05 -20.67
C ALA A 504 47.11 21.38 -19.56
N ILE A 505 46.87 20.92 -18.33
CA ILE A 505 47.78 21.09 -17.18
C ILE A 505 48.91 20.06 -17.23
N GLN A 506 48.63 18.83 -17.64
CA GLN A 506 49.62 17.77 -17.80
C GLN A 506 50.55 18.04 -18.98
N MET A 507 50.04 18.63 -20.06
CA MET A 507 50.82 19.08 -21.21
C MET A 507 51.52 20.42 -20.97
N TRP A 508 51.30 21.06 -19.82
CA TRP A 508 51.96 22.32 -19.50
C TRP A 508 53.47 22.07 -19.34
N PRO A 509 54.35 22.75 -20.09
CA PRO A 509 55.78 22.65 -19.88
C PRO A 509 56.14 22.93 -18.41
N LYS A 510 56.85 22.00 -17.77
CA LYS A 510 57.40 22.20 -16.42
C LYS A 510 58.33 23.41 -16.44
N LEU A 511 57.94 24.48 -15.76
CA LEU A 511 58.75 25.69 -15.61
C LEU A 511 60.03 25.35 -14.84
N THR A 512 61.18 25.47 -15.50
CA THR A 512 62.51 25.21 -14.91
C THR A 512 63.13 26.46 -14.27
N SER A 513 62.50 27.63 -14.39
CA SER A 513 62.96 28.89 -13.79
C SER A 513 61.83 29.93 -13.70
N VAL A 514 61.76 30.64 -12.58
CA VAL A 514 60.70 31.63 -12.24
C VAL A 514 60.88 32.98 -12.97
N LYS A 515 61.85 33.12 -13.89
CA LYS A 515 62.22 34.42 -14.48
C LYS A 515 62.09 34.56 -16.00
N GLY A 516 61.49 33.59 -16.70
CA GLY A 516 61.28 33.68 -18.14
C GLY A 516 59.81 33.86 -18.51
N GLU A 517 59.47 35.05 -19.02
CA GLU A 517 58.22 35.42 -19.72
C GLU A 517 57.02 35.90 -18.88
N HIS A 518 56.87 37.23 -18.87
CA HIS A 518 55.74 37.98 -18.33
C HIS A 518 54.44 37.74 -19.12
N ARG A 519 53.61 36.76 -18.73
CA ARG A 519 52.18 36.73 -19.08
C ARG A 519 51.29 36.30 -17.89
N PRO A 520 50.22 37.05 -17.55
CA PRO A 520 49.26 36.65 -16.54
C PRO A 520 48.43 35.43 -16.96
N ILE A 521 48.18 34.53 -16.02
CA ILE A 521 47.38 33.30 -16.15
C ILE A 521 45.95 33.62 -15.64
N ALA A 522 45.13 34.30 -16.44
CA ALA A 522 43.65 34.31 -16.43
C ALA A 522 43.10 35.53 -17.19
N PHE A 523 42.06 35.35 -18.00
CA PHE A 523 41.31 36.42 -18.65
C PHE A 523 39.92 36.57 -18.02
N PHE A 524 39.53 37.80 -17.67
CA PHE A 524 38.15 38.19 -17.41
C PHE A 524 37.70 39.08 -18.58
N SER A 525 36.79 38.62 -19.45
CA SER A 525 36.47 39.30 -20.71
C SER A 525 35.33 40.32 -20.55
N GLU A 526 35.53 41.35 -19.72
CA GLU A 526 34.69 42.55 -19.73
C GLU A 526 35.61 43.78 -19.79
N ALA A 527 35.50 44.57 -20.87
CA ALA A 527 36.32 45.77 -21.02
C ALA A 527 35.92 46.84 -19.99
N LEU A 528 36.87 47.31 -19.18
CA LEU A 528 36.68 48.44 -18.27
C LEU A 528 36.41 49.72 -19.08
N LYS A 529 35.46 50.55 -18.65
CA LYS A 529 35.05 51.79 -19.34
C LYS A 529 35.10 52.99 -18.38
N GLY A 530 35.30 54.18 -18.93
CA GLY A 530 35.24 55.44 -18.17
C GLY A 530 36.35 55.59 -17.13
N ALA A 531 36.03 56.20 -15.98
CA ALA A 531 36.98 56.49 -14.90
C ALA A 531 37.66 55.25 -14.29
N ALA A 532 37.16 54.04 -14.55
CA ALA A 532 37.80 52.79 -14.12
C ALA A 532 39.10 52.47 -14.89
N LEU A 533 39.36 53.14 -16.04
CA LEU A 533 40.57 52.94 -16.83
C LEU A 533 41.82 53.54 -16.17
N SER A 534 41.67 54.60 -15.36
CA SER A 534 42.78 55.28 -14.66
C SER A 534 43.18 54.64 -13.34
N LEU A 535 42.48 53.57 -12.90
CA LEU A 535 42.82 52.84 -11.68
C LEU A 535 44.16 52.11 -11.80
N SER A 536 44.87 51.95 -10.68
CA SER A 536 46.11 51.19 -10.64
C SER A 536 45.87 49.70 -10.90
N THR A 537 46.90 48.96 -11.29
CA THR A 537 46.80 47.53 -11.59
C THR A 537 46.26 46.73 -10.40
N TYR A 538 46.66 47.09 -9.18
CA TYR A 538 46.19 46.42 -7.96
C TYR A 538 44.70 46.66 -7.68
N GLU A 539 44.21 47.89 -7.90
CA GLU A 539 42.80 48.23 -7.73
C GLU A 539 41.91 47.56 -8.79
N LYS A 540 42.42 47.39 -10.01
CA LYS A 540 41.72 46.67 -11.09
C LYS A 540 41.56 45.18 -10.79
N GLU A 541 42.55 44.54 -10.17
CA GLU A 541 42.47 43.14 -9.73
C GLU A 541 41.46 42.95 -8.57
N MET A 542 41.43 43.86 -7.61
CA MET A 542 40.42 43.87 -6.55
C MET A 542 39.00 44.06 -7.10
N LEU A 543 38.83 44.96 -8.08
CA LEU A 543 37.54 45.19 -8.75
C LEU A 543 37.03 43.93 -9.47
N ALA A 544 37.94 43.12 -10.03
CA ALA A 544 37.61 41.86 -10.68
C ALA A 544 37.14 40.79 -9.69
N ILE A 545 37.77 40.71 -8.51
CA ILE A 545 37.36 39.79 -7.42
C ILE A 545 35.97 40.18 -6.87
N ILE A 546 35.72 41.48 -6.68
CA ILE A 546 34.42 41.99 -6.21
C ILE A 546 33.31 41.73 -7.24
N LYS A 547 33.58 41.95 -8.53
CA LYS A 547 32.62 41.65 -9.62
C LYS A 547 32.33 40.16 -9.78
N ALA A 548 33.28 39.28 -9.46
CA ALA A 548 33.12 37.82 -9.59
C ALA A 548 32.29 37.18 -8.46
N GLN A 549 32.10 37.84 -7.31
CA GLN A 549 31.37 37.27 -6.16
C GLN A 549 29.87 37.59 -6.08
N CYS A 550 29.33 38.49 -6.91
CA CYS A 550 27.92 38.91 -6.79
C CYS A 550 26.94 38.04 -7.62
N ILE A 551 26.43 36.94 -7.04
CA ILE A 551 25.19 36.26 -7.50
C ILE A 551 23.91 36.98 -7.00
N THR A 552 24.05 38.15 -6.36
CA THR A 552 22.90 38.98 -5.97
C THR A 552 23.10 40.41 -6.42
N THR A 553 22.06 40.99 -7.02
CA THR A 553 22.08 42.38 -7.47
C THR A 553 22.19 43.33 -6.28
N LEU A 554 22.78 44.52 -6.47
CA LEU A 554 22.96 45.53 -5.41
C LEU A 554 21.62 45.94 -4.75
N VAL A 555 20.52 45.78 -5.47
CA VAL A 555 19.15 45.97 -4.97
C VAL A 555 18.79 44.83 -4.01
N GLN A 556 18.97 43.56 -4.41
CA GLN A 556 18.73 42.41 -3.54
C GLN A 556 19.56 42.46 -2.26
N THR A 557 20.84 42.83 -2.33
CA THR A 557 21.71 42.97 -1.15
C THR A 557 21.36 44.15 -0.25
N ARG A 558 20.63 45.18 -0.74
CA ARG A 558 20.12 46.27 0.10
C ARG A 558 18.79 45.93 0.77
N TRP A 559 17.95 45.13 0.12
CA TRP A 559 16.66 44.70 0.66
C TRP A 559 16.81 43.53 1.63
N LEU A 560 17.69 42.57 1.35
CA LEU A 560 17.92 41.41 2.21
C LEU A 560 18.27 41.78 3.67
N PRO A 561 19.26 42.66 3.97
CA PRO A 561 19.56 43.06 5.35
C PRO A 561 18.45 43.94 5.96
N LYS A 562 17.61 44.58 5.14
CA LYS A 562 16.42 45.30 5.62
C LYS A 562 15.24 44.37 5.93
N LEU A 563 15.17 43.20 5.31
CA LEU A 563 14.05 42.25 5.42
C LEU A 563 14.31 41.14 6.46
N MET A 564 15.57 40.84 6.81
CA MET A 564 15.91 39.76 7.77
C MET A 564 15.49 40.04 9.24
N GLY A 565 14.82 41.15 9.54
CA GLY A 565 14.38 41.52 10.89
C GLY A 565 12.91 41.92 11.02
N TYR A 566 12.10 41.75 9.96
CA TYR A 566 10.67 42.00 10.01
C TYR A 566 9.90 40.70 9.73
N ASP A 567 8.82 40.47 10.47
CA ASP A 567 7.83 39.48 10.09
C ASP A 567 7.09 39.98 8.85
N TYR A 568 7.09 39.18 7.78
CA TYR A 568 6.33 39.47 6.57
C TYR A 568 5.41 38.32 6.24
N VAL A 569 4.24 38.66 5.69
CA VAL A 569 3.29 37.71 5.12
C VAL A 569 3.53 37.70 3.61
N ILE A 570 3.77 36.50 3.05
CA ILE A 570 3.86 36.31 1.61
C ILE A 570 2.43 36.22 1.08
N GLU A 571 1.93 37.29 0.47
CA GLU A 571 0.65 37.27 -0.22
C GLU A 571 0.84 36.83 -1.68
N TYR A 572 0.28 35.68 -2.01
CA TYR A 572 0.30 35.12 -3.36
C TYR A 572 -0.57 35.96 -4.31
N LYS A 573 -0.05 36.29 -5.49
CA LYS A 573 -0.78 37.03 -6.53
C LYS A 573 -0.74 36.27 -7.85
N LYS A 574 -1.93 35.87 -8.31
CA LYS A 574 -2.13 35.09 -9.54
C LYS A 574 -1.60 35.83 -10.76
N GLY A 575 -0.85 35.16 -11.63
CA GLY A 575 -0.25 35.80 -12.80
C GLY A 575 0.20 34.82 -13.89
N PRO A 576 0.26 35.27 -15.15
CA PRO A 576 0.53 34.42 -16.32
C PRO A 576 1.91 33.75 -16.31
N ASP A 577 2.87 34.34 -15.59
CA ASP A 577 4.24 33.83 -15.44
C ASP A 577 4.41 32.90 -14.22
N ASN A 578 3.38 32.74 -13.38
CA ASN A 578 3.41 32.00 -12.11
C ASN A 578 2.80 30.60 -12.19
N GLN A 579 2.63 30.04 -13.40
CA GLN A 579 1.86 28.80 -13.66
C GLN A 579 2.26 27.60 -12.79
N ALA A 580 3.54 27.48 -12.43
CA ALA A 580 4.04 26.41 -11.57
C ALA A 580 3.72 26.64 -10.08
N VAL A 581 3.56 27.89 -9.64
CA VAL A 581 3.18 28.25 -8.28
C VAL A 581 1.66 28.24 -8.12
N ASP A 582 0.93 28.67 -9.16
CA ASP A 582 -0.52 28.53 -9.32
C ASP A 582 -0.99 27.08 -9.12
N SER A 583 -0.32 26.13 -9.78
CA SER A 583 -0.64 24.69 -9.71
C SER A 583 -0.29 24.04 -8.37
N LEU A 584 0.55 24.69 -7.55
CA LEU A 584 0.96 24.23 -6.23
C LEU A 584 0.22 24.94 -5.08
N SER A 585 -0.53 26.02 -5.37
CA SER A 585 -1.27 26.75 -4.35
C SER A 585 -2.55 25.98 -3.95
N ARG A 586 -2.67 25.60 -2.67
CA ARG A 586 -3.78 24.81 -2.12
C ARG A 586 -5.02 25.66 -1.76
N VAL A 587 -5.24 26.81 -2.40
CA VAL A 587 -6.39 27.65 -2.10
C VAL A 587 -7.50 27.34 -3.11
N VAL A 588 -8.44 26.50 -2.68
CA VAL A 588 -9.73 26.34 -3.36
C VAL A 588 -10.62 27.48 -2.87
N GLU A 589 -10.87 28.49 -3.69
CA GLU A 589 -11.97 29.43 -3.44
C GLU A 589 -13.28 28.78 -3.92
N PHE A 590 -14.31 28.84 -3.06
CA PHE A 590 -15.67 28.35 -3.31
C PHE A 590 -16.40 29.16 -4.38
#